data_AF-A0A7J2TBE4-F1
#
_entry.id   AF-A0A7J2TBE4-F1
#
_cell.length_a   1.000
_cell.length_b   1.000
_cell.length_c   1.000
_cell.angle_alpha   90.00
_cell.angle_beta   90.00
_cell.angle_gamma   90.00
#
_symmetry.space_group_name_H-M   'P 1'
#
loop_
_entity.id
_entity.type
_entity.pdbx_description
1 polymer ?
#
loop_
_entity_poly.entity_id
_entity_poly.type
_entity_poly.pdbx_seq_one_letter_code
_entity_poly.pdbx_strand_id
1 'polypeptide(L)'
;MSRVEGILLVGLSLKDEVQRGNFEGTLRSRWDFKRLVTELSLSKELIDVLEGLVGSVNEFRIWGCAEPERRTQRFLEWWSSAEKYVAVFVDVGNRSVICWGRIFAKIYSEELSKALWGSDKWRYVYFIKDVVWVENSLPLAELVKGLGYSEDYWPRGHQIVSPEKVQEIVRRFGSVEDFLKSLIKVKPPALLELGVSVSASAIAKALAILSNIAKGEDAATVFMMISGRVARLVSRTSDFDLAVGEALTSVLGSVPDNAKSVFQEALSMLKQGILTAGSAVIRCVDVIESGIIQSPDLMLGALVVMFSVDTLGNAIPSEVIAVAKRVTKENVYVLALCGFYSIKLLE
;
A
#
# COMPACT_ATOMS: atom_id res chain seq x y z
N MET A 1 5.37 -14.72 -24.44
CA MET A 1 5.94 -14.56 -23.09
C MET A 1 6.29 -15.95 -22.56
N SER A 2 7.54 -16.18 -22.14
CA SER A 2 7.94 -17.46 -21.53
C SER A 2 7.22 -17.65 -20.19
N ARG A 3 6.77 -18.87 -19.86
CA ARG A 3 6.17 -19.17 -18.56
C ARG A 3 7.23 -19.07 -17.47
N VAL A 4 6.87 -18.51 -16.31
CA VAL A 4 7.70 -18.60 -15.11
C VAL A 4 7.64 -20.04 -14.62
N GLU A 5 8.80 -20.62 -14.33
CA GLU A 5 8.95 -22.02 -13.92
C GLU A 5 9.52 -22.16 -12.50
N GLY A 6 9.97 -21.07 -11.85
CA GLY A 6 10.60 -21.16 -10.53
C GLY A 6 10.58 -19.89 -9.68
N ILE A 7 10.90 -20.07 -8.39
CA ILE A 7 11.10 -18.99 -7.41
C ILE A 7 12.53 -19.06 -6.89
N LEU A 8 13.22 -17.93 -6.93
CA LEU A 8 14.53 -17.71 -6.34
C LEU A 8 14.37 -16.81 -5.10
N LEU A 9 14.57 -17.37 -3.91
CA LEU A 9 14.66 -16.58 -2.68
C LEU A 9 16.06 -15.98 -2.57
N VAL A 10 16.13 -14.67 -2.32
CA VAL A 10 17.38 -13.92 -2.13
C VAL A 10 17.37 -13.30 -0.74
N GLY A 11 18.04 -13.97 0.20
CA GLY A 11 18.22 -13.48 1.57
C GLY A 11 19.34 -12.45 1.64
N LEU A 12 19.01 -11.23 2.03
CA LEU A 12 19.93 -10.11 2.20
C LEU A 12 19.92 -9.64 3.65
N SER A 13 21.06 -9.22 4.17
CA SER A 13 21.15 -8.52 5.45
C SER A 13 21.33 -7.03 5.19
N LEU A 14 20.26 -6.23 5.28
CA LEU A 14 20.38 -4.77 5.10
C LEU A 14 21.07 -4.07 6.28
N LYS A 15 21.42 -4.82 7.33
CA LYS A 15 22.32 -4.37 8.41
C LYS A 15 23.79 -4.39 7.99
N ASP A 16 24.15 -5.19 6.98
CA ASP A 16 25.50 -5.21 6.41
C ASP A 16 25.65 -4.03 5.45
N GLU A 17 26.61 -3.14 5.70
CA GLU A 17 26.75 -1.89 4.96
C GLU A 17 27.08 -2.12 3.48
N VAL A 18 27.85 -3.16 3.17
CA VAL A 18 28.22 -3.52 1.79
C VAL A 18 26.99 -4.03 1.04
N GLN A 19 26.23 -4.97 1.62
CA GLN A 19 25.00 -5.47 1.01
C GLN A 19 23.96 -4.37 0.85
N ARG A 20 23.79 -3.50 1.85
CA ARG A 20 22.89 -2.36 1.78
C ARG A 20 23.32 -1.38 0.68
N GLY A 21 24.60 -1.02 0.60
CA GLY A 21 25.12 -0.14 -0.46
C GLY A 21 24.87 -0.72 -1.85
N ASN A 22 25.16 -2.01 -2.03
CA ASN A 22 24.88 -2.72 -3.27
C ASN A 22 23.39 -2.71 -3.60
N PHE A 23 22.53 -3.00 -2.61
CA PHE A 23 21.07 -3.01 -2.77
C PHE A 23 20.53 -1.66 -3.23
N GLU A 24 20.93 -0.57 -2.57
CA GLU A 24 20.52 0.79 -2.92
C GLU A 24 21.02 1.18 -4.32
N GLY A 25 22.28 0.91 -4.62
CA GLY A 25 22.90 1.26 -5.89
C GLY A 25 22.38 0.48 -7.11
N THR A 26 21.92 -0.76 -6.92
CA THR A 26 21.59 -1.65 -8.06
C THR A 26 20.15 -2.14 -8.09
N LEU A 27 19.59 -2.60 -6.97
CA LEU A 27 18.24 -3.13 -6.93
C LEU A 27 17.17 -2.06 -6.67
N ARG A 28 17.47 -1.04 -5.84
CA ARG A 28 16.55 0.06 -5.60
C ARG A 28 16.56 1.09 -6.73
N SER A 29 17.75 1.33 -7.28
CA SER A 29 17.97 2.25 -8.39
C SER A 29 17.41 1.74 -9.71
N ARG A 30 16.78 2.62 -10.49
CA ARG A 30 16.30 2.31 -11.84
C ARG A 30 17.44 2.33 -12.84
N TRP A 31 17.59 1.27 -13.63
CA TRP A 31 18.59 1.19 -14.69
C TRP A 31 17.92 1.10 -16.06
N ASP A 32 18.56 1.71 -17.04
CA ASP A 32 18.32 1.51 -18.45
C ASP A 32 19.68 1.31 -19.14
N PHE A 33 19.68 0.87 -20.41
CA PHE A 33 20.93 0.59 -21.13
C PHE A 33 21.83 1.83 -21.24
N LYS A 34 21.25 3.01 -21.52
CA LYS A 34 22.00 4.26 -21.66
C LYS A 34 22.71 4.64 -20.38
N ARG A 35 22.01 4.57 -19.24
CA ARG A 35 22.55 4.81 -17.91
C ARG A 35 23.68 3.83 -17.60
N LEU A 36 23.45 2.54 -17.89
CA LEU A 36 24.42 1.49 -17.65
C LEU A 36 25.75 1.77 -18.36
N VAL A 37 25.72 2.12 -19.65
CA VAL A 37 26.96 2.39 -20.41
C VAL A 37 27.59 3.75 -20.11
N THR A 38 26.81 4.72 -19.62
CA THR A 38 27.32 6.07 -19.33
C THR A 38 27.94 6.15 -17.93
N GLU A 39 27.35 5.48 -16.94
CA GLU A 39 27.81 5.52 -15.55
C GLU A 39 28.90 4.48 -15.27
N LEU A 40 28.97 3.41 -16.07
CA LEU A 40 29.96 2.36 -15.90
C LEU A 40 31.02 2.43 -17.01
N SER A 41 32.28 2.53 -16.62
CA SER A 41 33.41 2.43 -17.55
C SER A 41 33.60 0.98 -18.00
N LEU A 42 32.86 0.55 -19.02
CA LEU A 42 32.88 -0.81 -19.57
C LEU A 42 33.62 -0.88 -20.91
N SER A 43 34.19 -2.05 -21.19
CA SER A 43 34.78 -2.41 -22.47
C SER A 43 33.72 -2.42 -23.57
N LYS A 44 34.15 -2.12 -24.81
CA LYS A 44 33.25 -2.09 -25.96
C LYS A 44 32.60 -3.45 -26.20
N GLU A 45 33.38 -4.52 -26.04
CA GLU A 45 32.92 -5.90 -26.17
C GLU A 45 31.79 -6.21 -25.19
N LEU A 46 31.91 -5.76 -23.94
CA LEU A 46 30.87 -5.95 -22.94
C LEU A 46 29.63 -5.09 -23.22
N ILE A 47 29.81 -3.87 -23.72
CA ILE A 47 28.71 -2.99 -24.13
C ILE A 47 27.87 -3.65 -25.22
N ASP A 48 28.51 -4.20 -26.27
CA ASP A 48 27.81 -4.86 -27.38
C ASP A 48 27.00 -6.07 -26.89
N VAL A 49 27.55 -6.86 -25.95
CA VAL A 49 26.83 -7.98 -25.32
C VAL A 49 25.62 -7.47 -24.51
N LEU A 50 25.80 -6.41 -23.73
CA LEU A 50 24.73 -5.83 -22.92
C LEU A 50 23.64 -5.19 -23.76
N GLU A 51 23.97 -4.59 -24.90
CA GLU A 51 22.99 -4.07 -25.85
C GLU A 51 22.06 -5.20 -26.33
N GLY A 52 22.63 -6.36 -26.67
CA GLY A 52 21.85 -7.54 -27.05
C GLY A 52 20.98 -8.12 -25.92
N LEU A 53 21.42 -8.01 -24.66
CA LEU A 53 20.70 -8.56 -23.50
C LEU A 53 19.61 -7.64 -22.95
N VAL A 54 19.89 -6.34 -22.85
CA VAL A 54 19.04 -5.38 -22.13
C VAL A 54 18.69 -4.13 -22.94
N GLY A 55 19.26 -3.94 -24.14
CA GLY A 55 19.07 -2.74 -24.95
C GLY A 55 17.62 -2.48 -25.37
N SER A 56 16.79 -3.52 -25.47
CA SER A 56 15.37 -3.41 -25.80
C SER A 56 14.44 -3.21 -24.59
N VAL A 57 14.99 -3.11 -23.37
CA VAL A 57 14.20 -3.01 -22.13
C VAL A 57 14.36 -1.61 -21.54
N ASN A 58 13.25 -0.87 -21.49
CA ASN A 58 13.23 0.53 -21.05
C ASN A 58 13.74 0.73 -19.62
N GLU A 59 13.40 -0.19 -18.71
CA GLU A 59 13.76 -0.08 -17.30
C GLU A 59 13.96 -1.47 -16.69
N PHE A 60 15.01 -1.64 -15.90
CA PHE A 60 15.31 -2.85 -15.16
C PHE A 60 16.04 -2.55 -13.84
N ARG A 61 16.30 -3.59 -13.07
CA ARG A 61 17.16 -3.63 -11.88
C ARG A 61 18.26 -4.66 -12.08
N ILE A 62 19.33 -4.52 -11.32
CA ILE A 62 20.51 -5.39 -11.43
C ILE A 62 20.76 -6.03 -10.07
N TRP A 63 21.08 -7.32 -10.06
CA TRP A 63 21.59 -7.98 -8.87
C TRP A 63 22.65 -9.02 -9.22
N GLY A 64 23.47 -9.38 -8.24
CA GLY A 64 24.55 -10.36 -8.39
C GLY A 64 24.45 -11.49 -7.39
N CYS A 65 24.99 -12.65 -7.74
CA CYS A 65 25.31 -13.70 -6.79
C CYS A 65 26.78 -14.08 -6.85
N ALA A 66 27.30 -14.51 -5.70
CA ALA A 66 28.65 -15.02 -5.63
C ALA A 66 28.72 -16.42 -6.21
N GLU A 67 29.88 -16.77 -6.75
CA GLU A 67 30.16 -18.18 -7.03
C GLU A 67 30.12 -18.96 -5.72
N PRO A 68 29.29 -20.01 -5.61
CA PRO A 68 29.37 -20.87 -4.43
C PRO A 68 30.75 -21.53 -4.37
N GLU A 69 31.31 -21.67 -3.17
CA GLU A 69 32.61 -22.31 -2.93
C GLU A 69 32.72 -23.69 -3.60
N ARG A 70 31.59 -24.40 -3.65
CA ARG A 70 31.42 -25.59 -4.46
C ARG A 70 30.44 -25.29 -5.58
N ARG A 71 30.93 -25.29 -6.82
CA ARG A 71 30.10 -25.23 -8.02
C ARG A 71 29.28 -26.50 -8.12
N THR A 72 28.13 -26.50 -7.45
CA THR A 72 27.21 -27.63 -7.47
C THR A 72 26.49 -27.68 -8.81
N GLN A 73 26.18 -28.89 -9.28
CA GLN A 73 25.36 -29.12 -10.46
C GLN A 73 24.05 -28.31 -10.39
N ARG A 74 23.43 -28.26 -9.20
CA ARG A 74 22.20 -27.49 -8.95
C ARG A 74 22.35 -25.99 -9.19
N PHE A 75 23.49 -25.39 -8.83
CA PHE A 75 23.75 -23.97 -9.12
C PHE A 75 23.85 -23.72 -10.62
N LEU A 76 24.56 -24.59 -11.35
CA LEU A 76 24.71 -24.46 -12.80
C LEU A 76 23.38 -24.66 -13.54
N GLU A 77 22.57 -25.62 -13.10
CA GLU A 77 21.24 -25.88 -13.66
C GLU A 77 20.32 -24.67 -13.47
N TRP A 78 20.29 -24.11 -12.27
CA TRP A 78 19.55 -22.88 -12.00
C TRP A 78 20.09 -21.72 -12.83
N TRP A 79 21.40 -21.50 -12.81
CA TRP A 79 22.00 -20.40 -13.55
C TRP A 79 21.67 -20.52 -15.03
N SER A 80 21.75 -21.71 -15.62
CA SER A 80 21.44 -21.97 -17.02
C SER A 80 19.99 -21.63 -17.40
N SER A 81 19.09 -21.56 -16.42
CA SER A 81 17.65 -21.33 -16.59
C SER A 81 17.11 -20.12 -15.81
N ALA A 82 17.97 -19.24 -15.30
CA ALA A 82 17.59 -18.17 -14.36
C ALA A 82 16.48 -17.23 -14.89
N GLU A 83 16.37 -16.99 -16.20
CA GLU A 83 15.35 -16.14 -16.84
C GLU A 83 13.92 -16.72 -16.75
N LYS A 84 13.79 -17.95 -16.26
CA LYS A 84 12.52 -18.59 -15.96
C LYS A 84 12.08 -18.39 -14.51
N TYR A 85 12.86 -17.68 -13.71
CA TYR A 85 12.60 -17.48 -12.28
C TYR A 85 12.07 -16.08 -11.96
N VAL A 86 11.24 -16.03 -10.91
CA VAL A 86 10.95 -14.80 -10.16
C VAL A 86 11.90 -14.74 -8.96
N ALA A 87 12.64 -13.65 -8.84
CA ALA A 87 13.48 -13.37 -7.69
C ALA A 87 12.65 -12.68 -6.61
N VAL A 88 12.70 -13.19 -5.38
CA VAL A 88 12.03 -12.65 -4.20
C VAL A 88 13.10 -12.25 -3.18
N PHE A 89 13.22 -10.96 -2.92
CA PHE A 89 14.22 -10.39 -2.04
C PHE A 89 13.64 -10.25 -0.64
N VAL A 90 14.37 -10.74 0.35
CA VAL A 90 13.96 -10.71 1.76
C VAL A 90 15.07 -10.13 2.61
N ASP A 91 14.69 -9.28 3.57
CA ASP A 91 15.59 -8.78 4.59
C ASP A 91 15.62 -9.78 5.74
N VAL A 92 16.72 -10.53 5.86
CA VAL A 92 16.89 -11.50 6.95
C VAL A 92 17.07 -10.79 8.30
N GLY A 93 17.54 -9.55 8.32
CA GLY A 93 17.69 -8.78 9.55
C GLY A 93 16.34 -8.39 10.16
N ASN A 94 15.38 -8.05 9.30
CA ASN A 94 14.03 -7.59 9.68
C ASN A 94 12.93 -8.64 9.50
N ARG A 95 13.26 -9.83 8.98
CA ARG A 95 12.30 -10.92 8.70
C ARG A 95 11.13 -10.47 7.83
N SER A 96 11.41 -9.71 6.77
CA SER A 96 10.38 -9.18 5.89
C SER A 96 10.74 -9.36 4.41
N VAL A 97 9.71 -9.47 3.57
CA VAL A 97 9.87 -9.44 2.11
C VAL A 97 10.01 -7.98 1.69
N ILE A 98 11.02 -7.69 0.86
CA ILE A 98 11.33 -6.33 0.39
C ILE A 98 10.64 -6.07 -0.96
N CYS A 99 10.91 -6.94 -1.94
CA CYS A 99 10.38 -6.83 -3.28
C CYS A 99 10.48 -8.18 -4.01
N TRP A 100 9.83 -8.28 -5.15
CA TRP A 100 10.04 -9.38 -6.08
C TRP A 100 9.99 -8.89 -7.52
N GLY A 101 10.59 -9.63 -8.45
CA GLY A 101 10.58 -9.28 -9.86
C GLY A 101 11.06 -10.43 -10.74
N ARG A 102 10.84 -10.30 -12.05
CA ARG A 102 11.15 -11.34 -13.01
C ARG A 102 12.57 -11.19 -13.55
N ILE A 103 13.37 -12.24 -13.46
CA ILE A 103 14.67 -12.29 -14.14
C ILE A 103 14.40 -12.43 -15.64
N PHE A 104 14.99 -11.56 -16.46
CA PHE A 104 14.79 -11.60 -17.92
C PHE A 104 16.07 -11.77 -18.72
N ALA A 105 17.23 -11.47 -18.12
CA ALA A 105 18.53 -11.67 -18.72
C ALA A 105 19.56 -11.96 -17.62
N LYS A 106 20.68 -12.57 -18.00
CA LYS A 106 21.81 -12.84 -17.11
C LYS A 106 23.13 -12.82 -17.87
N ILE A 107 24.22 -12.59 -17.16
CA ILE A 107 25.58 -12.57 -17.70
C ILE A 107 26.57 -12.98 -16.61
N TYR A 108 27.61 -13.70 -17.00
CA TYR A 108 28.79 -13.88 -16.18
C TYR A 108 29.82 -12.84 -16.60
N SER A 109 30.13 -11.87 -15.73
CA SER A 109 31.11 -10.81 -16.04
C SER A 109 31.76 -10.25 -14.77
N GLU A 110 33.06 -10.49 -14.62
CA GLU A 110 33.87 -9.91 -13.55
C GLU A 110 34.02 -8.39 -13.71
N GLU A 111 34.13 -7.92 -14.95
CA GLU A 111 34.21 -6.51 -15.29
C GLU A 111 32.94 -5.77 -14.85
N LEU A 112 31.76 -6.29 -15.21
CA LEU A 112 30.49 -5.69 -14.81
C LEU A 112 30.33 -5.69 -13.29
N SER A 113 30.70 -6.78 -12.62
CA SER A 113 30.65 -6.88 -11.15
C SER A 113 31.58 -5.86 -10.48
N LYS A 114 32.80 -5.69 -10.99
CA LYS A 114 33.76 -4.69 -10.49
C LYS A 114 33.24 -3.28 -10.71
N ALA A 115 32.64 -2.99 -11.85
CA ALA A 115 32.06 -1.68 -12.14
C ALA A 115 30.86 -1.35 -11.24
N LEU A 116 29.98 -2.33 -10.96
CA LEU A 116 28.78 -2.12 -10.15
C LEU A 116 29.06 -2.07 -8.64
N TRP A 117 29.97 -2.90 -8.14
CA TRP A 117 30.14 -3.15 -6.70
C TRP A 117 31.59 -3.07 -6.20
N GLY A 118 32.54 -2.66 -7.04
CA GLY A 118 33.96 -2.58 -6.68
C GLY A 118 34.62 -3.94 -6.40
N SER A 119 33.98 -5.05 -6.75
CA SER A 119 34.46 -6.41 -6.50
C SER A 119 33.97 -7.38 -7.57
N ASP A 120 34.78 -8.37 -7.94
CA ASP A 120 34.40 -9.48 -8.83
C ASP A 120 33.68 -10.63 -8.11
N LYS A 121 33.50 -10.52 -6.79
CA LYS A 121 32.82 -11.54 -5.98
C LYS A 121 31.42 -11.86 -6.49
N TRP A 122 30.73 -10.91 -7.12
CA TRP A 122 29.33 -11.00 -7.56
C TRP A 122 29.17 -11.14 -9.09
N ARG A 123 30.14 -11.80 -9.73
CA ARG A 123 30.25 -11.95 -11.20
C ARG A 123 29.08 -12.64 -11.92
N TYR A 124 28.18 -13.31 -11.21
CA TYR A 124 26.95 -13.85 -11.78
C TYR A 124 25.85 -12.79 -11.67
N VAL A 125 25.74 -11.95 -12.69
CA VAL A 125 24.84 -10.79 -12.72
C VAL A 125 23.55 -11.14 -13.46
N TYR A 126 22.41 -10.80 -12.89
CA TYR A 126 21.12 -10.96 -13.53
C TYR A 126 20.28 -9.68 -13.48
N PHE A 127 19.47 -9.51 -14.52
CA PHE A 127 18.65 -8.34 -14.74
C PHE A 127 17.19 -8.66 -14.49
N ILE A 128 16.53 -7.76 -13.77
CA ILE A 128 15.20 -7.98 -13.22
C ILE A 128 14.27 -6.89 -13.73
N LYS A 129 13.11 -7.29 -14.24
CA LYS A 129 12.04 -6.38 -14.67
C LYS A 129 10.76 -6.66 -13.88
N ASP A 130 9.76 -5.80 -14.10
CA ASP A 130 8.44 -5.95 -13.48
C ASP A 130 8.54 -6.04 -11.94
N VAL A 131 9.42 -5.23 -11.34
CA VAL A 131 9.70 -5.26 -9.90
C VAL A 131 8.52 -4.67 -9.13
N VAL A 132 8.02 -5.42 -8.15
CA VAL A 132 6.96 -5.03 -7.23
C VAL A 132 7.56 -4.87 -5.84
N TRP A 133 7.48 -3.65 -5.31
CA TRP A 133 7.90 -3.30 -3.95
C TRP A 133 6.82 -3.67 -2.94
N VAL A 134 7.23 -4.21 -1.79
CA VAL A 134 6.33 -4.61 -0.71
C VAL A 134 6.34 -3.53 0.37
N GLU A 135 5.37 -2.63 0.34
CA GLU A 135 5.31 -1.46 1.23
C GLU A 135 4.87 -1.81 2.66
N ASN A 136 4.01 -2.83 2.83
CA ASN A 136 3.39 -3.16 4.12
C ASN A 136 4.17 -4.20 4.95
N SER A 137 5.49 -4.30 4.77
CA SER A 137 6.35 -5.22 5.55
C SER A 137 5.78 -6.64 5.66
N LEU A 138 5.54 -7.31 4.52
CA LEU A 138 5.08 -8.70 4.49
C LEU A 138 6.03 -9.57 5.33
N PRO A 139 5.56 -10.20 6.42
CA PRO A 139 6.43 -11.01 7.26
C PRO A 139 6.98 -12.21 6.47
N LEU A 140 8.27 -12.50 6.64
CA LEU A 140 8.92 -13.66 6.04
C LEU A 140 8.19 -14.96 6.40
N ALA A 141 7.67 -15.05 7.63
CA ALA A 141 6.88 -16.18 8.11
C ALA A 141 5.68 -16.50 7.18
N GLU A 142 4.99 -15.48 6.66
CA GLU A 142 3.86 -15.66 5.76
C GLU A 142 4.30 -16.18 4.39
N LEU A 143 5.41 -15.64 3.85
CA LEU A 143 6.01 -16.14 2.61
C LEU A 143 6.41 -17.60 2.75
N VAL A 144 7.20 -17.96 3.78
CA VAL A 144 7.72 -19.33 3.93
C VAL A 144 6.61 -20.33 4.20
N LYS A 145 5.57 -19.94 4.95
CA LYS A 145 4.35 -20.74 5.13
C LYS A 145 3.61 -20.93 3.80
N GLY A 146 3.47 -19.87 2.99
CA GLY A 146 2.89 -19.94 1.66
C GLY A 146 3.65 -20.88 0.72
N LEU A 147 4.97 -20.94 0.86
CA LEU A 147 5.86 -21.88 0.15
C LEU A 147 5.88 -23.30 0.79
N GLY A 148 5.18 -23.52 1.91
CA GLY A 148 5.11 -24.78 2.63
C GLY A 148 6.39 -25.17 3.39
N TYR A 149 7.25 -24.21 3.73
CA TYR A 149 8.37 -24.44 4.64
C TYR A 149 7.93 -24.29 6.10
N SER A 150 8.79 -24.70 7.05
CA SER A 150 8.58 -24.42 8.47
C SER A 150 8.67 -22.92 8.75
N GLU A 151 7.99 -22.44 9.79
CA GLU A 151 8.03 -21.02 10.17
C GLU A 151 9.44 -20.58 10.63
N ASP A 152 10.25 -21.52 11.13
CA ASP A 152 11.66 -21.32 11.48
C ASP A 152 12.61 -21.34 10.27
N TYR A 153 12.09 -21.45 9.05
CA TYR A 153 12.92 -21.47 7.85
C TYR A 153 13.55 -20.10 7.58
N TRP A 154 14.85 -20.12 7.29
CA TRP A 154 15.64 -18.92 7.02
C TRP A 154 16.37 -19.01 5.69
N PRO A 155 16.04 -18.15 4.72
CA PRO A 155 16.77 -18.10 3.47
C PRO A 155 18.17 -17.52 3.68
N ARG A 156 19.18 -18.24 3.17
CA ARG A 156 20.59 -17.85 3.23
C ARG A 156 21.10 -17.66 1.81
N GLY A 157 21.40 -16.41 1.44
CA GLY A 157 21.85 -16.06 0.09
C GLY A 157 20.80 -16.43 -0.96
N HIS A 158 21.25 -17.05 -2.06
CA HIS A 158 20.40 -17.46 -3.18
C HIS A 158 19.91 -18.89 -2.99
N GLN A 159 18.60 -19.07 -2.90
CA GLN A 159 17.98 -20.38 -2.70
C GLN A 159 16.83 -20.62 -3.66
N ILE A 160 16.84 -21.80 -4.27
CA ILE A 160 15.82 -22.22 -5.23
C ILE A 160 14.72 -22.95 -4.48
N VAL A 161 13.48 -22.46 -4.59
CA VAL A 161 12.30 -23.18 -4.11
C VAL A 161 12.14 -24.47 -4.92
N SER A 162 11.80 -25.58 -4.26
CA SER A 162 11.73 -26.87 -4.94
C SER A 162 10.66 -26.87 -6.04
N PRO A 163 10.87 -27.58 -7.17
CA PRO A 163 9.91 -27.62 -8.26
C PRO A 163 8.52 -28.07 -7.83
N GLU A 164 8.42 -29.01 -6.88
CA GLU A 164 7.15 -29.55 -6.37
C GLU A 164 6.35 -28.46 -5.64
N LYS A 165 7.04 -27.64 -4.83
CA LYS A 165 6.42 -26.50 -4.14
C LYS A 165 5.94 -25.44 -5.14
N VAL A 166 6.73 -25.16 -6.18
CA VAL A 166 6.35 -24.22 -7.24
C VAL A 166 5.14 -24.74 -8.02
N GLN A 167 5.11 -26.03 -8.37
CA GLN A 167 3.97 -26.66 -9.03
C GLN A 167 2.71 -26.57 -8.18
N GLU A 168 2.81 -26.79 -6.87
CA GLU A 168 1.69 -26.63 -5.95
C GLU A 168 1.18 -25.19 -5.91
N ILE A 169 2.08 -24.21 -5.93
CA ILE A 169 1.73 -22.78 -6.00
C ILE A 169 0.98 -22.49 -7.31
N VAL A 170 1.54 -22.92 -8.45
CA VAL A 170 0.91 -22.71 -9.76
C VAL A 170 -0.45 -23.38 -9.82
N ARG A 171 -0.60 -24.58 -9.25
CA ARG A 171 -1.89 -25.29 -9.17
C ARG A 171 -2.93 -24.52 -8.37
N ARG A 172 -2.54 -23.88 -7.26
CA ARG A 172 -3.44 -23.17 -6.34
C ARG A 172 -3.77 -21.75 -6.79
N PHE A 173 -2.80 -21.03 -7.35
CA PHE A 173 -2.89 -19.59 -7.63
C PHE A 173 -2.86 -19.26 -9.14
N GLY A 174 -2.65 -20.25 -10.00
CA GLY A 174 -2.53 -20.07 -11.46
C GLY A 174 -1.12 -19.65 -11.91
N SER A 175 -0.43 -18.82 -11.12
CA SER A 175 0.95 -18.40 -11.39
C SER A 175 1.73 -18.09 -10.10
N VAL A 176 3.06 -18.00 -10.21
CA VAL A 176 3.94 -17.57 -9.11
C VAL A 176 3.66 -16.11 -8.73
N GLU A 177 3.47 -15.25 -9.73
CA GLU A 177 3.20 -13.83 -9.52
C GLU A 177 1.85 -13.60 -8.84
N ASP A 178 0.81 -14.37 -9.18
CA ASP A 178 -0.49 -14.26 -8.52
C ASP A 178 -0.45 -14.74 -7.07
N PHE A 179 0.36 -15.76 -6.78
CA PHE A 179 0.68 -16.14 -5.40
C PHE A 179 1.36 -14.99 -4.64
N LEU A 180 2.44 -14.40 -5.16
CA LEU A 180 3.14 -13.30 -4.50
C LEU A 180 2.24 -12.07 -4.32
N LYS A 181 1.40 -11.75 -5.31
CA LYS A 181 0.38 -10.70 -5.20
C LYS A 181 -0.66 -11.01 -4.14
N SER A 182 -1.05 -12.28 -3.98
CA SER A 182 -2.01 -12.69 -2.94
C SER A 182 -1.47 -12.45 -1.53
N LEU A 183 -0.14 -12.59 -1.32
CA LEU A 183 0.50 -12.29 -0.04
C LEU A 183 0.52 -10.79 0.26
N ILE A 184 0.68 -9.95 -0.76
CA ILE A 184 0.65 -8.48 -0.59
C ILE A 184 -0.79 -7.97 -0.36
N LYS A 185 -1.80 -8.69 -0.88
CA LYS A 185 -3.21 -8.29 -0.86
C LYS A 185 -4.00 -8.73 0.39
N VAL A 186 -3.36 -9.35 1.39
CA VAL A 186 -4.03 -9.83 2.61
C VAL A 186 -3.27 -9.27 3.82
N LYS A 187 -3.87 -8.57 4.78
CA LYS A 187 -5.26 -8.59 5.28
C LYS A 187 -5.86 -7.17 5.35
N PRO A 188 -7.07 -6.91 4.81
CA PRO A 188 -7.95 -5.93 5.43
C PRO A 188 -8.09 -6.29 6.91
N PRO A 189 -8.17 -5.32 7.84
CA PRO A 189 -8.44 -5.62 9.25
C PRO A 189 -9.66 -6.53 9.34
N ALA A 190 -9.66 -7.45 10.31
CA ALA A 190 -10.58 -8.59 10.51
C ALA A 190 -12.09 -8.29 10.43
N LEU A 191 -12.59 -7.85 9.28
CA LEU A 191 -13.98 -7.53 8.98
C LEU A 191 -14.64 -8.59 8.08
N LEU A 192 -13.85 -9.52 7.53
CA LEU A 192 -14.34 -10.62 6.68
C LEU A 192 -14.84 -11.84 7.46
N GLU A 193 -14.86 -11.81 8.79
CA GLU A 193 -15.61 -12.80 9.59
C GLU A 193 -17.14 -12.54 9.57
N LEU A 194 -17.60 -11.47 8.89
CA LEU A 194 -19.03 -11.14 8.76
C LEU A 194 -19.75 -11.75 7.54
N GLY A 195 -19.10 -12.63 6.77
CA GLY A 195 -19.84 -13.50 5.83
C GLY A 195 -20.55 -12.81 4.64
N VAL A 196 -20.17 -11.58 4.28
CA VAL A 196 -20.74 -10.90 3.10
C VAL A 196 -19.81 -11.05 1.90
N SER A 197 -20.25 -11.85 0.92
CA SER A 197 -19.60 -12.04 -0.37
C SER A 197 -19.77 -10.78 -1.22
N VAL A 198 -18.80 -9.86 -1.18
CA VAL A 198 -18.77 -8.71 -2.08
C VAL A 198 -17.85 -9.02 -3.26
N SER A 199 -18.39 -8.96 -4.49
CA SER A 199 -17.63 -9.32 -5.70
C SER A 199 -16.41 -8.41 -5.92
N ALA A 200 -15.31 -8.97 -6.41
CA ALA A 200 -14.08 -8.23 -6.74
C ALA A 200 -14.32 -7.05 -7.70
N SER A 201 -15.40 -7.10 -8.49
CA SER A 201 -15.87 -6.01 -9.36
C SER A 201 -16.38 -4.80 -8.57
N ALA A 202 -17.09 -5.02 -7.47
CA ALA A 202 -17.61 -3.96 -6.60
C ALA A 202 -16.47 -3.26 -5.84
N ILE A 203 -15.48 -4.03 -5.38
CA ILE A 203 -14.26 -3.49 -4.74
C ILE A 203 -13.45 -2.67 -5.75
N ALA A 204 -13.28 -3.16 -6.99
CA ALA A 204 -12.58 -2.41 -8.03
C ALA A 204 -13.27 -1.09 -8.40
N LYS A 205 -14.61 -1.04 -8.36
CA LYS A 205 -15.39 0.18 -8.62
C LYS A 205 -15.36 1.15 -7.44
N ALA A 206 -15.42 0.67 -6.20
CA ALA A 206 -15.24 1.50 -5.02
C ALA A 206 -13.83 2.12 -4.99
N LEU A 207 -12.80 1.36 -5.35
CA LEU A 207 -11.44 1.84 -5.51
C LEU A 207 -11.28 2.83 -6.67
N ALA A 208 -12.06 2.71 -7.75
CA ALA A 208 -12.08 3.69 -8.84
C ALA A 208 -12.70 5.03 -8.40
N ILE A 209 -13.77 5.00 -7.60
CA ILE A 209 -14.38 6.19 -6.99
C ILE A 209 -13.40 6.86 -6.03
N LEU A 210 -12.73 6.08 -5.18
CA LEU A 210 -11.67 6.56 -4.29
C LEU A 210 -10.43 7.05 -5.05
N SER A 211 -10.13 6.49 -6.23
CA SER A 211 -9.04 6.93 -7.09
C SER A 211 -9.36 8.24 -7.83
N ASN A 212 -10.62 8.48 -8.20
CA ASN A 212 -11.05 9.77 -8.75
C ASN A 212 -11.00 10.86 -7.68
N ILE A 213 -11.34 10.52 -6.43
CA ILE A 213 -11.11 11.34 -5.24
C ILE A 213 -9.62 11.68 -5.07
N ALA A 214 -8.73 10.70 -5.20
CA ALA A 214 -7.28 10.89 -5.08
C ALA A 214 -6.66 11.67 -6.26
N LYS A 215 -7.36 11.79 -7.39
CA LYS A 215 -6.93 12.53 -8.59
C LYS A 215 -7.38 13.99 -8.61
N GLY A 216 -7.98 14.48 -7.53
CA GLY A 216 -8.30 15.90 -7.35
C GLY A 216 -9.73 16.29 -7.68
N GLU A 217 -10.64 15.34 -7.91
CA GLU A 217 -12.07 15.63 -7.74
C GLU A 217 -12.39 15.46 -6.25
N ASP A 218 -12.58 16.58 -5.56
CA ASP A 218 -12.54 16.64 -4.10
C ASP A 218 -13.64 15.77 -3.43
N ALA A 219 -13.21 14.75 -2.68
CA ALA A 219 -14.09 13.94 -1.82
C ALA A 219 -14.88 14.80 -0.85
N ALA A 220 -14.30 15.92 -0.38
CA ALA A 220 -15.03 16.86 0.44
C ALA A 220 -16.16 17.49 -0.37
N THR A 221 -16.02 17.76 -1.66
CA THR A 221 -17.12 18.27 -2.51
C THR A 221 -18.27 17.25 -2.64
N VAL A 222 -17.99 15.96 -2.86
CA VAL A 222 -19.04 14.93 -2.92
C VAL A 222 -19.71 14.73 -1.55
N PHE A 223 -18.91 14.69 -0.48
CA PHE A 223 -19.41 14.61 0.88
C PHE A 223 -20.24 15.85 1.26
N MET A 224 -19.80 17.05 0.90
CA MET A 224 -20.47 18.34 1.18
C MET A 224 -21.75 18.49 0.37
N MET A 225 -21.82 17.96 -0.86
CA MET A 225 -23.06 17.91 -1.63
C MET A 225 -24.12 17.04 -0.95
N ILE A 226 -23.73 15.87 -0.43
CA ILE A 226 -24.62 14.96 0.28
C ILE A 226 -25.03 15.59 1.62
N SER A 227 -24.07 16.02 2.44
CA SER A 227 -24.29 16.64 3.75
C SER A 227 -25.13 17.92 3.64
N GLY A 228 -24.87 18.79 2.67
CA GLY A 228 -25.65 20.01 2.44
C GLY A 228 -27.05 19.78 1.89
N ARG A 229 -27.33 18.64 1.26
CA ARG A 229 -28.69 18.24 0.87
C ARG A 229 -29.45 17.64 2.04
N VAL A 230 -28.81 16.79 2.84
CA VAL A 230 -29.37 16.25 4.08
C VAL A 230 -29.74 17.39 5.03
N ALA A 231 -28.84 18.32 5.30
CA ALA A 231 -29.12 19.47 6.19
C ALA A 231 -30.31 20.32 5.73
N ARG A 232 -30.47 20.54 4.41
CA ARG A 232 -31.62 21.28 3.84
C ARG A 232 -32.93 20.52 3.89
N LEU A 233 -32.89 19.19 3.89
CA LEU A 233 -34.07 18.36 4.00
C LEU A 233 -34.48 18.19 5.47
N VAL A 234 -33.53 17.98 6.38
CA VAL A 234 -33.77 17.93 7.83
C VAL A 234 -34.34 19.23 8.38
N SER A 235 -34.03 20.39 7.79
CA SER A 235 -34.66 21.66 8.19
C SER A 235 -36.13 21.79 7.74
N ARG A 236 -36.60 20.90 6.86
CA ARG A 236 -37.95 20.87 6.30
C ARG A 236 -38.77 19.66 6.77
N THR A 237 -38.12 18.64 7.32
CA THR A 237 -38.75 17.47 7.91
C THR A 237 -38.11 17.16 9.27
N SER A 238 -38.93 16.93 10.29
CA SER A 238 -38.46 16.46 11.60
C SER A 238 -37.91 15.03 11.57
N ASP A 239 -38.06 14.34 10.45
CA ASP A 239 -37.60 12.97 10.23
C ASP A 239 -36.24 12.98 9.50
N PHE A 240 -35.17 12.80 10.28
CA PHE A 240 -33.79 12.75 9.79
C PHE A 240 -33.54 11.59 8.83
N ASP A 241 -34.17 10.43 9.08
CA ASP A 241 -34.00 9.25 8.25
C ASP A 241 -34.66 9.44 6.88
N LEU A 242 -35.81 10.10 6.84
CA LEU A 242 -36.48 10.50 5.60
C LEU A 242 -35.62 11.50 4.80
N ALA A 243 -35.09 12.52 5.45
CA ALA A 243 -34.23 13.53 4.81
C ALA A 243 -32.94 12.94 4.23
N VAL A 244 -32.33 12.01 4.96
CA VAL A 244 -31.16 11.25 4.50
C VAL A 244 -31.55 10.37 3.30
N GLY A 245 -32.68 9.65 3.38
CA GLY A 245 -33.19 8.80 2.30
C GLY A 245 -33.47 9.57 1.00
N GLU A 246 -34.06 10.76 1.09
CA GLU A 246 -34.37 11.62 -0.06
C GLU A 246 -33.11 12.24 -0.70
N ALA A 247 -32.17 12.74 0.11
CA ALA A 247 -30.90 13.28 -0.38
C ALA A 247 -30.14 12.22 -1.17
N LEU A 248 -30.11 11.01 -0.62
CA LEU A 248 -29.45 9.85 -1.19
C LEU A 248 -30.14 9.37 -2.47
N THR A 249 -31.47 9.25 -2.47
CA THR A 249 -32.24 8.89 -3.67
C THR A 249 -32.04 9.89 -4.80
N SER A 250 -31.93 11.19 -4.49
CA SER A 250 -31.65 12.23 -5.48
C SER A 250 -30.25 12.15 -6.08
N VAL A 251 -29.23 11.78 -5.28
CA VAL A 251 -27.85 11.59 -5.76
C VAL A 251 -27.69 10.26 -6.50
N LEU A 252 -28.46 9.24 -6.14
CA LEU A 252 -28.41 7.91 -6.76
C LEU A 252 -29.32 7.76 -7.98
N GLY A 253 -30.28 8.66 -8.18
CA GLY A 253 -31.15 8.68 -9.36
C GLY A 253 -30.40 8.85 -10.68
N SER A 254 -29.18 9.38 -10.63
CA SER A 254 -28.26 9.51 -11.77
C SER A 254 -27.31 8.32 -11.95
N VAL A 255 -27.38 7.31 -11.07
CA VAL A 255 -26.48 6.15 -11.08
C VAL A 255 -27.13 4.95 -11.80
N PRO A 256 -26.42 4.27 -12.72
CA PRO A 256 -26.94 3.09 -13.42
C PRO A 256 -27.41 1.98 -12.47
N ASP A 257 -28.49 1.28 -12.82
CA ASP A 257 -29.16 0.29 -11.95
C ASP A 257 -28.23 -0.83 -11.42
N ASN A 258 -27.22 -1.21 -12.21
CA ASN A 258 -26.23 -2.22 -11.83
C ASN A 258 -25.21 -1.75 -10.77
N ALA A 259 -25.22 -0.47 -10.40
CA ALA A 259 -24.38 0.13 -9.37
C ALA A 259 -25.18 0.55 -8.11
N LYS A 260 -26.52 0.53 -8.17
CA LYS A 260 -27.38 0.96 -7.06
C LYS A 260 -27.22 0.10 -5.80
N SER A 261 -27.02 -1.21 -5.93
CA SER A 261 -26.85 -2.10 -4.77
C SER A 261 -25.55 -1.86 -4.00
N VAL A 262 -24.44 -1.62 -4.72
CA VAL A 262 -23.13 -1.31 -4.11
C VAL A 262 -23.16 0.08 -3.45
N PHE A 263 -23.83 1.04 -4.07
CA PHE A 263 -24.04 2.35 -3.47
C PHE A 263 -24.94 2.29 -2.23
N GLN A 264 -25.99 1.47 -2.23
CA GLN A 264 -26.85 1.27 -1.06
C GLN A 264 -26.06 0.69 0.13
N GLU A 265 -25.12 -0.22 -0.12
CA GLU A 265 -24.26 -0.80 0.91
C GLU A 265 -23.28 0.25 1.48
N ALA A 266 -22.61 1.03 0.62
CA ALA A 266 -21.74 2.13 1.04
C ALA A 266 -22.49 3.23 1.81
N LEU A 267 -23.74 3.52 1.40
CA LEU A 267 -24.66 4.41 2.12
C LEU A 267 -25.03 3.87 3.49
N SER A 268 -25.29 2.57 3.61
CA SER A 268 -25.61 1.95 4.90
C SER A 268 -24.44 2.08 5.86
N MET A 269 -23.21 1.92 5.37
CA MET A 269 -22.00 2.16 6.15
C MET A 269 -21.85 3.64 6.56
N LEU A 270 -22.11 4.57 5.64
CA LEU A 270 -22.08 6.01 5.92
C LEU A 270 -23.17 6.41 6.95
N LYS A 271 -24.39 5.89 6.80
CA LYS A 271 -25.51 6.09 7.72
C LYS A 271 -25.14 5.57 9.11
N GLN A 272 -24.55 4.38 9.20
CA GLN A 272 -24.06 3.84 10.46
C GLN A 272 -22.95 4.70 11.07
N GLY A 273 -22.04 5.22 10.26
CA GLY A 273 -21.00 6.16 10.69
C GLY A 273 -21.57 7.46 11.25
N ILE A 274 -22.56 8.04 10.57
CA ILE A 274 -23.26 9.26 11.02
C ILE A 274 -24.05 9.00 12.30
N LEU A 275 -24.76 7.88 12.41
CA LEU A 275 -25.50 7.51 13.64
C LEU A 275 -24.55 7.27 14.83
N THR A 276 -23.39 6.67 14.56
CA THR A 276 -22.34 6.44 15.57
C THR A 276 -21.75 7.77 16.02
N ALA A 277 -21.47 8.68 15.09
CA ALA A 277 -20.99 10.03 15.39
C ALA A 277 -22.05 10.85 16.15
N GLY A 278 -23.32 10.80 15.75
CA GLY A 278 -24.43 11.44 16.46
C GLY A 278 -24.59 10.91 17.89
N SER A 279 -24.48 9.60 18.09
CA SER A 279 -24.51 8.98 19.42
C SER A 279 -23.28 9.34 20.27
N ALA A 280 -22.13 9.57 19.64
CA ALA A 280 -20.95 10.09 20.32
C ALA A 280 -21.13 11.56 20.72
N VAL A 281 -21.71 12.38 19.84
CA VAL A 281 -22.03 13.79 20.10
C VAL A 281 -23.07 13.92 21.22
N ILE A 282 -24.14 13.11 21.24
CA ILE A 282 -25.13 13.10 22.32
C ILE A 282 -24.46 12.76 23.65
N ARG A 283 -23.62 11.71 23.68
CA ARG A 283 -22.84 11.36 24.88
C ARG A 283 -21.88 12.48 25.31
N CYS A 284 -21.30 13.19 24.36
CA CYS A 284 -20.49 14.37 24.65
C CYS A 284 -21.33 15.51 25.26
N VAL A 285 -22.54 15.75 24.75
CA VAL A 285 -23.47 16.74 25.31
C VAL A 285 -23.86 16.36 26.74
N ASP A 286 -24.24 15.11 26.99
CA ASP A 286 -24.60 14.60 28.33
C ASP A 286 -23.43 14.75 29.33
N VAL A 287 -22.19 14.44 28.89
CA VAL A 287 -20.98 14.57 29.72
C VAL A 287 -20.60 16.04 29.95
N ILE A 288 -20.85 16.92 28.99
CA ILE A 288 -20.63 18.37 29.12
C ILE A 288 -21.65 18.99 30.08
N GLU A 289 -22.91 18.58 30.03
CA GLU A 289 -23.94 18.99 31.01
C GLU A 289 -23.63 18.48 32.42
N SER A 290 -22.87 17.39 32.55
CA SER A 290 -22.41 16.86 33.84
C SER A 290 -21.18 17.56 34.44
N GLY A 291 -20.57 18.52 33.72
CA GLY A 291 -19.48 19.37 34.24
C GLY A 291 -18.10 18.71 34.30
N ILE A 292 -17.88 17.55 33.69
CA ILE A 292 -16.60 16.83 33.70
C ILE A 292 -15.91 16.99 32.34
N ILE A 293 -15.08 18.03 32.19
CA ILE A 293 -14.39 18.34 30.92
C ILE A 293 -12.88 18.18 31.10
N GLN A 294 -12.39 16.93 31.03
CA GLN A 294 -10.95 16.63 30.88
C GLN A 294 -10.64 15.54 29.84
N SER A 295 -11.62 15.03 29.10
CA SER A 295 -11.37 13.96 28.13
C SER A 295 -10.77 14.50 26.82
N PRO A 296 -9.62 13.97 26.35
CA PRO A 296 -9.01 14.31 25.05
C PRO A 296 -9.93 14.07 23.86
N ASP A 297 -10.81 13.06 23.93
CA ASP A 297 -11.75 12.73 22.86
C ASP A 297 -12.85 13.80 22.72
N LEU A 298 -13.26 14.40 23.85
CA LEU A 298 -14.16 15.55 23.88
C LEU A 298 -13.52 16.80 23.26
N MET A 299 -12.22 16.99 23.44
CA MET A 299 -11.49 18.08 22.78
C MET A 299 -11.40 17.88 21.26
N LEU A 300 -11.12 16.64 20.82
CA LEU A 300 -11.06 16.31 19.40
C LEU A 300 -12.43 16.50 18.73
N GLY A 301 -13.50 16.07 19.41
CA GLY A 301 -14.88 16.27 18.96
C GLY A 301 -15.27 17.75 18.86
N ALA A 302 -14.90 18.56 19.86
CA ALA A 302 -15.16 20.00 19.84
C ALA A 302 -14.39 20.72 18.72
N LEU A 303 -13.13 20.34 18.48
CA LEU A 303 -12.32 20.88 17.38
C LEU A 303 -12.93 20.52 16.03
N VAL A 304 -13.31 19.26 15.81
CA VAL A 304 -13.97 18.81 14.56
C VAL A 304 -15.24 19.61 14.32
N VAL A 305 -16.03 19.86 15.35
CA VAL A 305 -17.24 20.67 15.24
C VAL A 305 -16.91 22.13 14.92
N MET A 306 -15.95 22.77 15.58
CA MET A 306 -15.56 24.16 15.28
C MET A 306 -15.00 24.33 13.87
N PHE A 307 -14.15 23.41 13.40
CA PHE A 307 -13.65 23.42 12.02
C PHE A 307 -14.78 23.18 11.00
N SER A 308 -15.80 22.41 11.40
CA SER A 308 -17.00 22.23 10.60
C SER A 308 -17.86 23.51 10.56
N VAL A 309 -17.91 24.32 11.63
CA VAL A 309 -18.65 25.60 11.66
C VAL A 309 -18.08 26.63 10.70
N ASP A 310 -16.75 26.79 10.65
CA ASP A 310 -16.10 27.74 9.73
C ASP A 310 -16.35 27.41 8.26
N THR A 311 -16.61 26.12 7.98
CA THR A 311 -16.80 25.58 6.63
C THR A 311 -18.28 25.42 6.27
N LEU A 312 -19.19 25.29 7.26
CA LEU A 312 -20.63 25.03 7.06
C LEU A 312 -21.52 26.24 7.41
N GLY A 313 -20.97 27.31 7.99
CA GLY A 313 -21.73 28.48 8.41
C GLY A 313 -22.81 28.16 9.47
N ASN A 314 -23.93 28.89 9.44
CA ASN A 314 -25.04 28.79 10.42
C ASN A 314 -25.82 27.46 10.41
N ALA A 315 -25.32 26.42 9.74
CA ALA A 315 -25.96 25.10 9.66
C ALA A 315 -25.77 24.25 10.93
N ILE A 316 -24.89 24.67 11.85
CA ILE A 316 -24.68 23.99 13.13
C ILE A 316 -25.51 24.71 14.21
N PRO A 317 -26.29 23.99 15.03
CA PRO A 317 -27.10 24.60 16.10
C PRO A 317 -26.25 25.48 17.02
N SER A 318 -26.76 26.66 17.37
CA SER A 318 -26.08 27.67 18.20
C SER A 318 -25.59 27.12 19.54
N GLU A 319 -26.31 26.14 20.08
CA GLU A 319 -26.02 25.46 21.34
C GLU A 319 -24.75 24.63 21.24
N VAL A 320 -24.55 23.94 20.10
CA VAL A 320 -23.36 23.13 19.83
C VAL A 320 -22.13 24.03 19.64
N ILE A 321 -22.31 25.18 18.98
CA ILE A 321 -21.26 26.20 18.84
C ILE A 321 -20.88 26.77 20.20
N ALA A 322 -21.87 27.09 21.05
CA ALA A 322 -21.64 27.63 22.38
C ALA A 322 -20.90 26.63 23.30
N VAL A 323 -21.22 25.34 23.17
CA VAL A 323 -20.55 24.25 23.89
C VAL A 323 -19.09 24.12 23.43
N ALA A 324 -18.84 24.09 22.12
CA ALA A 324 -17.48 24.00 21.58
C ALA A 324 -16.62 25.22 21.97
N LYS A 325 -17.20 26.44 21.94
CA LYS A 325 -16.54 27.66 22.42
C LYS A 325 -16.20 27.59 23.91
N ARG A 326 -17.08 27.04 24.76
CA ARG A 326 -16.84 26.89 26.20
C ARG A 326 -15.68 25.92 26.49
N VAL A 327 -15.71 24.74 25.85
CA VAL A 327 -14.64 23.72 25.95
C VAL A 327 -13.29 24.29 25.50
N THR A 328 -13.27 25.11 24.45
CA THR A 328 -12.06 25.75 23.93
C THR A 328 -11.52 26.83 24.88
N LYS A 329 -12.41 27.66 25.46
CA LYS A 329 -12.03 28.78 26.35
C LYS A 329 -11.49 28.30 27.70
N GLU A 330 -12.00 27.21 28.22
CA GLU A 330 -11.64 26.69 29.55
C GLU A 330 -10.41 25.77 29.52
N ASN A 331 -9.87 25.46 28.34
CA ASN A 331 -8.78 24.50 28.19
C ASN A 331 -7.50 25.14 27.63
N VAL A 332 -6.53 25.37 28.51
CA VAL A 332 -5.22 26.02 28.24
C VAL A 332 -4.46 25.37 27.07
N TYR A 333 -4.55 24.05 26.89
CA TYR A 333 -3.86 23.34 25.81
C TYR A 333 -4.44 23.64 24.43
N VAL A 334 -5.76 23.85 24.35
CA VAL A 334 -6.44 24.19 23.08
C VAL A 334 -6.11 25.62 22.68
N LEU A 335 -6.09 26.55 23.65
CA LEU A 335 -5.66 27.93 23.41
C LEU A 335 -4.20 28.00 22.93
N ALA A 336 -3.32 27.17 23.49
CA ALA A 336 -1.92 27.07 23.05
C ALA A 336 -1.80 26.53 21.61
N LEU A 337 -2.57 25.50 21.23
CA LEU A 337 -2.60 24.97 19.87
C LEU A 337 -3.17 25.98 18.87
N CYS A 338 -4.29 26.65 19.20
CA CYS A 338 -4.85 27.71 18.36
C CYS A 338 -3.86 28.87 18.15
N GLY A 339 -3.10 29.23 19.20
CA GLY A 339 -2.03 30.23 19.13
C GLY A 339 -0.86 29.78 18.24
N PHE A 340 -0.44 28.52 18.32
CA PHE A 340 0.64 27.97 17.49
C PHE A 340 0.30 27.93 15.99
N TYR A 341 -0.97 27.68 15.65
CA TYR A 341 -1.42 27.60 14.27
C TYR A 341 -1.97 28.92 13.71
N SER A 342 -1.82 30.05 14.42
CA SER A 342 -2.36 31.36 14.02
C SER A 342 -3.86 31.33 13.67
N ILE A 343 -4.62 30.47 14.36
CA ILE A 343 -6.06 30.34 14.15
C ILE A 343 -6.73 31.51 14.87
N LYS A 344 -7.31 32.44 14.12
CA LYS A 344 -8.16 33.48 14.71
C LYS A 344 -9.44 32.83 15.21
N LEU A 345 -9.60 32.75 16.54
CA LEU A 345 -10.89 32.45 17.14
C LEU A 345 -11.84 33.59 16.76
N LEU A 346 -12.92 33.28 16.04
CA LEU A 346 -13.98 34.22 15.69
C LEU A 346 -14.47 34.93 16.97
N GLU A 347 -14.37 36.26 17.00
CA GLU A 347 -14.94 37.11 18.07
C GLU A 347 -16.43 36.80 18.30
#